data_AF-A0A2M7BGW5-F1
#
_entry.id   AF-A0A2M7BGW5-F1
#
_cell.length_a   1.000
_cell.length_b   1.000
_cell.length_c   1.000
_cell.angle_alpha   90.00
_cell.angle_beta   90.00
_cell.angle_gamma   90.00
#
_symmetry.space_group_name_H-M   'P 1'
#
loop_
_entity.id
_entity.type
_entity.pdbx_description
1 polymer ?
#
loop_
_entity_poly.entity_id
_entity_poly.type
_entity_poly.pdbx_seq_one_letter_code
_entity_poly.pdbx_strand_id
1 'polypeptide(L)'
;FLLDDPSIDVVDLCVPNALHLPMVLEIVKAGKHVICEKPLTGYFGQGEPDKEVGATSKRKMLDKVKADLAEVTRVIAEHSAKFCYAENWIYAPAVRKALEII
;
A
#
# COMPACT_ATOMS: atom_id res chain seq x y z
N PHE A 1 -7.44 -16.05 11.24
CA PHE A 1 -8.88 -16.34 11.12
C PHE A 1 -9.43 -15.89 9.77
N LEU A 2 -9.34 -14.61 9.37
CA LEU A 2 -9.82 -14.18 8.04
C LEU A 2 -8.88 -14.61 6.88
N LEU A 3 -7.57 -14.39 7.01
CA LEU A 3 -6.61 -14.72 5.93
C LEU A 3 -6.41 -16.23 5.70
N ASP A 4 -6.77 -17.04 6.70
CA ASP A 4 -6.70 -18.50 6.63
C ASP A 4 -7.92 -19.10 5.91
N ASP A 5 -8.96 -18.30 5.64
CA ASP A 5 -10.16 -18.77 4.96
C ASP A 5 -9.84 -19.06 3.48
N PRO A 6 -9.95 -20.33 3.03
CA PRO A 6 -9.64 -20.69 1.66
C PRO A 6 -10.68 -20.17 0.65
N SER A 7 -11.87 -19.73 1.09
CA SER A 7 -12.91 -19.19 0.20
C SER A 7 -12.67 -17.73 -0.22
N ILE A 8 -11.74 -17.03 0.42
CA ILE A 8 -11.38 -15.65 0.10
C ILE A 8 -10.22 -15.65 -0.90
N ASP A 9 -10.40 -15.05 -2.08
CA ASP A 9 -9.33 -14.90 -3.08
C ASP A 9 -8.66 -13.52 -3.02
N VAL A 10 -9.45 -12.48 -2.72
CA VAL A 10 -9.05 -11.07 -2.79
C VAL A 10 -9.52 -10.32 -1.55
N VAL A 11 -8.69 -9.42 -1.03
CA VAL A 11 -9.01 -8.50 0.06
C VAL A 11 -9.00 -7.06 -0.46
N ASP A 12 -10.09 -6.33 -0.21
CA ASP A 12 -10.16 -4.88 -0.38
C ASP A 12 -9.82 -4.18 0.94
N LEU A 13 -8.73 -3.41 0.94
CA LEU A 13 -8.10 -2.88 2.15
C LEU A 13 -8.42 -1.40 2.32
N CYS A 14 -9.52 -1.12 3.01
CA CYS A 14 -10.05 0.22 3.31
C CYS A 14 -9.83 0.61 4.79
N VAL A 15 -8.58 0.60 5.25
CA VAL A 15 -8.21 0.87 6.66
C VAL A 15 -7.44 2.20 6.77
N PRO A 16 -7.15 2.72 7.96
CA PRO A 16 -6.28 3.88 8.09
C PRO A 16 -4.90 3.66 7.46
N ASN A 17 -4.35 4.69 6.81
CA ASN A 17 -3.12 4.61 6.00
C ASN A 17 -1.92 3.96 6.70
N ALA A 18 -1.79 4.13 8.02
CA ALA A 18 -0.69 3.55 8.80
C ALA A 18 -0.71 2.02 8.86
N LEU A 19 -1.88 1.41 8.59
CA LEU A 19 -2.08 -0.04 8.59
C LEU A 19 -1.94 -0.67 7.20
N HIS A 20 -1.91 0.12 6.12
CA HIS A 20 -1.86 -0.41 4.76
C HIS A 20 -0.66 -1.31 4.53
N LEU A 21 0.56 -0.81 4.78
CA LEU A 21 1.78 -1.57 4.54
C LEU A 21 1.86 -2.89 5.33
N PRO A 22 1.71 -2.92 6.67
CA PRO A 22 1.79 -4.18 7.42
C PRO A 22 0.71 -5.17 6.99
N MET A 23 -0.53 -4.72 6.76
CA MET A 23 -1.62 -5.61 6.36
C MET A 23 -1.43 -6.13 4.93
N VAL A 24 -0.95 -5.31 3.98
CA VAL A 24 -0.59 -5.78 2.62
C VAL A 24 0.43 -6.91 2.70
N LEU A 25 1.47 -6.77 3.53
CA LEU A 25 2.49 -7.82 3.70
C LEU A 25 1.88 -9.12 4.24
N GLU A 26 0.98 -9.03 5.22
CA GLU A 26 0.27 -10.21 5.77
C GLU A 26 -0.62 -10.89 4.73
N ILE A 27 -1.41 -10.10 3.99
CA ILE A 27 -2.34 -10.60 2.96
C ILE A 27 -1.58 -11.28 1.82
N VAL A 28 -0.51 -10.66 1.33
CA VAL A 28 0.34 -11.21 0.26
C VAL A 28 1.01 -12.51 0.69
N LYS A 29 1.53 -12.56 1.93
CA LYS A 29 2.14 -13.78 2.51
C LYS A 29 1.12 -14.92 2.70
N ALA A 30 -0.13 -14.58 2.97
CA ALA A 30 -1.24 -15.54 3.01
C ALA A 30 -1.68 -16.03 1.62
N GLY A 31 -1.04 -15.55 0.54
CA GLY A 31 -1.34 -15.95 -0.83
C GLY A 31 -2.61 -15.30 -1.40
N LYS A 32 -3.16 -14.29 -0.73
CA LYS A 32 -4.39 -13.60 -1.14
C LYS A 32 -4.05 -12.36 -1.97
N HIS A 33 -4.84 -12.08 -2.99
CA HIS A 33 -4.70 -10.82 -3.73
C HIS A 33 -5.16 -9.64 -2.86
N VAL A 34 -4.62 -8.46 -3.10
CA VAL A 34 -4.97 -7.27 -2.32
C VAL A 34 -5.22 -6.07 -3.22
N ILE A 35 -6.35 -5.40 -3.00
CA ILE A 35 -6.63 -4.04 -3.46
C ILE A 35 -6.34 -3.12 -2.29
N CYS A 36 -5.35 -2.24 -2.44
CA CYS A 36 -4.94 -1.32 -1.39
C CYS A 36 -5.42 0.08 -1.73
N GLU A 37 -6.24 0.66 -0.86
CA GLU A 37 -6.66 2.06 -0.98
C GLU A 37 -5.47 3.01 -0.91
N LYS A 38 -5.61 4.16 -1.56
CA LYS A 38 -4.54 5.16 -1.59
C LYS A 38 -4.44 5.90 -0.25
N PRO A 39 -3.23 6.24 0.22
CA PRO A 39 -1.92 5.84 -0.30
C PRO A 39 -1.45 4.47 0.23
N LEU A 40 -0.58 3.78 -0.50
CA LEU A 40 -0.02 2.49 -0.07
C LEU A 40 0.73 2.60 1.27
N THR A 41 1.49 3.67 1.45
CA THR A 41 2.25 3.92 2.68
C THR A 41 2.56 5.41 2.82
N GLY A 42 3.17 5.77 3.94
CA GLY A 42 3.64 7.09 4.28
C GLY A 42 4.58 7.02 5.49
N TYR A 43 5.04 8.18 5.96
CA TYR A 43 5.76 8.24 7.23
C TYR A 43 4.77 8.54 8.35
N PHE A 44 4.60 7.59 9.28
CA PHE A 44 3.66 7.69 10.41
C PHE A 44 4.38 7.63 11.77
N GLY A 45 5.69 7.91 11.79
CA GLY A 45 6.55 7.74 12.96
C GLY A 45 7.24 6.37 12.99
N GLN A 46 7.91 6.07 14.11
CA GLN A 46 8.65 4.80 14.35
C GLN A 46 8.10 4.04 15.57
N GLY A 47 6.80 4.23 15.89
CA GLY A 47 6.16 3.62 17.07
C GLY A 47 6.39 4.37 18.39
N GLU A 48 7.26 5.38 18.42
CA GLU A 48 7.29 6.36 19.50
C GLU A 48 6.38 7.55 19.18
N PRO A 49 5.66 8.11 20.17
CA PRO A 49 4.95 9.36 19.97
C PRO A 49 5.95 10.42 19.51
N ASP A 50 5.67 11.06 18.38
CA ASP A 50 6.43 12.24 17.98
C ASP A 50 6.28 13.27 19.11
N LYS A 51 7.38 13.53 19.83
CA LYS A 51 7.41 14.54 20.89
C LYS A 51 7.07 15.93 20.34
N GLU A 52 7.34 16.14 19.05
CA GLU A 52 7.05 17.36 18.31
C GLU A 52 6.72 17.01 16.86
N VAL A 53 5.48 17.31 16.44
CA VAL A 53 5.01 17.09 15.06
C VAL A 53 5.85 17.96 14.11
N GLY A 54 6.42 17.33 13.08
CA GLY A 54 7.22 18.03 12.07
C GLY A 54 8.71 18.15 12.38
N ALA A 55 9.18 17.65 13.52
CA ALA A 55 10.60 17.64 13.87
C ALA A 55 11.44 16.70 12.98
N THR A 56 10.82 15.64 12.41
CA THR A 56 11.50 14.72 11.51
C THR A 56 11.76 15.40 10.16
N SER A 57 13.02 15.35 9.69
CA SER A 57 13.38 15.94 8.40
C SER A 57 12.69 15.21 7.23
N LYS A 58 12.28 15.98 6.21
CA LYS A 58 11.65 15.42 4.98
C LYS A 58 12.52 14.36 4.31
N ARG A 59 13.85 14.52 4.36
CA ARG A 59 14.80 13.52 3.83
C ARG A 59 14.67 12.20 4.58
N LYS A 60 14.70 12.22 5.92
CA LYS A 60 14.55 11.01 6.75
C LYS A 60 13.21 10.31 6.53
N MET A 61 12.13 11.09 6.40
CA MET A 61 10.80 10.54 6.08
C MET A 61 10.79 9.85 4.71
N LEU A 62 11.34 10.49 3.68
CA LEU A 62 11.44 9.94 2.34
C LEU A 62 12.30 8.67 2.29
N ASP A 63 13.45 8.68 2.97
CA ASP A 63 14.36 7.53 2.99
C ASP A 63 13.69 6.31 3.65
N LYS A 64 12.89 6.53 4.71
CA LYS A 64 12.07 5.45 5.31
C LYS A 64 11.01 4.94 4.35
N VAL A 65 10.24 5.83 3.71
CA VAL A 65 9.22 5.43 2.71
C VAL A 65 9.85 4.64 1.57
N LYS A 66 11.03 5.03 1.09
CA LYS A 66 11.76 4.27 0.06
C LYS A 66 12.17 2.88 0.52
N ALA A 67 12.66 2.74 1.76
CA ALA A 67 13.01 1.45 2.33
C ALA A 67 11.78 0.53 2.42
N ASP A 68 10.65 1.08 2.87
CA ASP A 68 9.37 0.35 2.95
C ASP A 68 8.87 -0.09 1.58
N LEU A 69 8.98 0.78 0.57
CA LEU A 69 8.61 0.45 -0.80
C LEU A 69 9.52 -0.63 -1.38
N ALA A 70 10.81 -0.63 -1.06
CA ALA A 70 11.72 -1.68 -1.48
C ALA A 70 11.35 -3.04 -0.85
N GLU A 71 11.01 -3.05 0.44
CA GLU A 71 10.57 -4.27 1.13
C GLU A 71 9.28 -4.84 0.54
N VAL A 72 8.25 -4.01 0.39
CA VAL A 72 6.95 -4.49 -0.12
C VAL A 72 7.06 -4.95 -1.57
N THR A 73 7.86 -4.27 -2.39
CA THR A 73 8.12 -4.70 -3.78
C THR A 73 8.76 -6.07 -3.82
N ARG A 74 9.75 -6.32 -2.96
CA ARG A 74 10.38 -7.65 -2.84
C ARG A 74 9.35 -8.71 -2.44
N VAL A 75 8.58 -8.45 -1.39
CA VAL A 75 7.60 -9.42 -0.89
C VAL A 75 6.54 -9.72 -1.94
N ILE A 76 5.99 -8.70 -2.63
CA ILE A 76 5.05 -8.91 -3.73
C ILE A 76 5.67 -9.76 -4.85
N ALA A 77 6.94 -9.50 -5.21
CA ALA A 77 7.62 -10.26 -6.27
C ALA A 77 7.91 -11.73 -5.90
N GLU A 78 8.08 -12.04 -4.62
CA GLU A 78 8.34 -13.40 -4.12
C GLU A 78 7.07 -14.26 -4.02
N HIS A 79 5.88 -13.66 -4.10
CA HIS A 79 4.61 -14.34 -3.94
C HIS A 79 3.78 -14.27 -5.23
N SER A 80 2.89 -15.22 -5.45
CA SER A 80 1.99 -15.23 -6.62
C SER A 80 0.79 -14.30 -6.48
N ALA A 81 0.64 -13.65 -5.32
CA ALA A 81 -0.46 -12.74 -5.05
C ALA A 81 -0.34 -11.44 -5.88
N LYS A 82 -1.46 -10.99 -6.44
CA LYS A 82 -1.56 -9.70 -7.13
C LYS A 82 -1.74 -8.59 -6.10
N PHE A 83 -0.92 -7.56 -6.23
CA PHE A 83 -1.10 -6.28 -5.56
C PHE A 83 -1.73 -5.28 -6.54
N CYS A 84 -2.85 -4.69 -6.15
CA CYS A 84 -3.59 -3.71 -6.93
C CYS A 84 -3.65 -2.39 -6.14
N TYR A 85 -3.07 -1.32 -6.68
CA TYR A 85 -3.18 0.01 -6.08
C TYR A 85 -4.45 0.70 -6.57
N ALA A 86 -5.32 1.14 -5.66
CA ALA A 86 -6.62 1.73 -5.99
C ALA A 86 -6.50 3.20 -6.45
N GLU A 87 -5.75 3.45 -7.53
CA GLU A 87 -5.70 4.76 -8.16
C GLU A 87 -6.96 4.98 -9.00
N ASN A 88 -7.92 5.72 -8.46
CA ASN A 88 -9.19 5.96 -9.15
C ASN A 88 -9.07 7.01 -10.28
N TRP A 89 -8.07 7.89 -10.26
CA TRP A 89 -7.92 8.95 -11.27
C TRP A 89 -7.65 8.41 -12.67
N ILE A 90 -6.92 7.29 -12.81
CA ILE A 90 -6.64 6.69 -14.13
C ILE A 90 -7.92 6.20 -14.84
N TYR A 91 -9.01 6.03 -14.09
CA TYR A 91 -10.32 5.62 -14.60
C TYR A 91 -11.27 6.79 -14.82
N ALA A 92 -10.90 8.02 -14.42
CA ALA A 92 -11.76 9.19 -14.59
C ALA A 92 -12.06 9.44 -16.08
N PRO A 93 -13.31 9.80 -16.47
CA PRO A 93 -13.69 9.97 -17.87
C PRO A 93 -12.77 10.93 -18.65
N ALA A 94 -12.36 12.03 -18.02
CA ALA A 94 -11.46 13.00 -18.64
C ALA A 94 -10.07 12.40 -18.95
N VAL A 95 -9.52 11.59 -18.04
CA VAL A 95 -8.23 10.92 -18.22
C VAL A 95 -8.33 9.85 -19.31
N ARG A 96 -9.40 9.03 -19.29
CA ARG A 96 -9.65 8.01 -20.32
C ARG A 96 -9.81 8.63 -21.71
N LYS A 97 -10.52 9.76 -21.81
CA LYS A 97 -10.72 10.44 -23.09
C LYS A 97 -9.42 11.04 -23.64
N ALA A 98 -8.57 11.58 -22.77
CA ALA A 98 -7.26 12.10 -23.17
C ALA A 98 -6.34 11.00 -23.75
N LEU A 99 -6.47 9.75 -23.30
CA LEU A 99 -5.70 8.62 -23.86
C LEU A 99 -6.10 8.25 -25.29
N GLU A 100 -7.30 8.64 -25.76
CA GLU A 100 -7.75 8.33 -27.13
C GLU A 100 -7.18 9.28 -28.20
N ILE A 101 -6.57 10.39 -27.77
CA ILE A 101 -6.10 11.47 -28.65
C ILE A 101 -4.57 11.61 -28.67
N ILE A 102 -3.86 10.71 -27.98
CA ILE A 102 -2.39 10.59 -27.99
C ILE A 102 -1.98 9.34 -28.76
#